data_AF-A0A969WRF4-F1
#
_entry.id   AF-A0A969WRF4-F1
#
_cell.length_a   1.000
_cell.length_b   1.000
_cell.length_c   1.000
_cell.angle_alpha   90.00
_cell.angle_beta   90.00
_cell.angle_gamma   90.00
#
_symmetry.space_group_name_H-M   'P 1'
#
loop_
_entity.id
_entity.type
_entity.pdbx_description
1 polymer ?
#
loop_
_entity_poly.entity_id
_entity_poly.type
_entity_poly.pdbx_seq_one_letter_code
_entity_poly.pdbx_strand_id
1 'polypeptide(L)'
;LAAGLGMPDKLKLYHPIWKYLLHLLPMQKISLEYEVANIYSGLISFILAILYIFQKRRTIREKCIFSLFFVGSYFSFNLNILDYLWHGFHFPNQLPARQSFLFIFVLLTFAYKAYSEKNFIIHLQAKETYKKKKRFNLKIFISIVFLFEILVNSVFTLTAYTWKADHNQYTKYEKELHHFTEKYAPLDNEFYRMEFLQPVHNQGLRYGYNGLGYYSSLMSGQCYEFFKNIGMDIYAKSVSTNYVPDALLNNIFAVRYLIQINDDPVDIEGLNLKKIEEQDDLTLYENPNYFSIGFSVKEMDFRGTKASQIRDQFGQSLNTSLQSNDVSFLMIDEFAPDRIRGKLSLDQDSQLLTSIGSEEGWKIIVDGTDVNTFIAFDYLLAAPIKAGKHEILLIYETPGKSLGSLITCGSIILLFIWLWVDRCKRRYNAVHEIGFVRRK
;
A
#
# COMPACT_ATOMS: atom_id res chain seq x y z
N LEU A 1 8.22 -0.11 -14.38
CA LEU A 1 8.26 -0.87 -13.11
C LEU A 1 9.37 -1.89 -13.16
N ALA A 2 10.11 -2.03 -12.07
CA ALA A 2 11.15 -3.03 -11.88
C ALA A 2 10.67 -4.50 -12.01
N ALA A 3 9.34 -4.73 -11.97
CA ALA A 3 8.71 -6.04 -12.17
C ALA A 3 8.83 -6.62 -13.59
N GLY A 4 9.52 -5.95 -14.52
CA GLY A 4 9.82 -6.47 -15.87
C GLY A 4 11.30 -6.43 -16.25
N LEU A 5 12.18 -6.00 -15.36
CA LEU A 5 13.62 -5.99 -15.61
C LEU A 5 14.22 -7.29 -15.07
N GLY A 6 14.64 -8.16 -15.99
CA GLY A 6 15.34 -9.39 -15.66
C GLY A 6 16.72 -9.15 -15.04
N MET A 7 17.40 -10.24 -14.71
CA MET A 7 18.77 -10.19 -14.20
C MET A 7 19.67 -9.37 -15.16
N PRO A 8 20.54 -8.48 -14.65
CA PRO A 8 21.41 -7.70 -15.51
C PRO A 8 22.42 -8.55 -16.28
N ASP A 9 22.51 -8.35 -17.59
CA ASP A 9 23.50 -9.04 -18.43
C ASP A 9 24.94 -8.53 -18.25
N LYS A 10 25.09 -7.32 -17.69
CA LYS A 10 26.39 -6.65 -17.50
C LYS A 10 26.52 -6.11 -16.08
N LEU A 11 27.72 -6.25 -15.53
CA LEU A 11 28.06 -5.67 -14.24
C LEU A 11 28.15 -4.14 -14.36
N LYS A 12 27.42 -3.43 -13.50
CA LYS A 12 27.38 -1.97 -13.46
C LYS A 12 27.54 -1.49 -12.02
N LEU A 13 28.48 -0.57 -11.82
CA LEU A 13 28.58 0.24 -10.61
C LEU A 13 27.72 1.49 -10.78
N TYR A 14 26.84 1.77 -9.82
CA TYR A 14 25.94 2.93 -9.90
C TYR A 14 26.67 4.25 -9.67
N HIS A 15 27.56 4.30 -8.69
CA HIS A 15 28.21 5.52 -8.22
C HIS A 15 29.69 5.31 -7.87
N PRO A 16 30.53 6.35 -7.94
CA PRO A 16 31.91 6.27 -7.46
C PRO A 16 31.99 6.29 -5.92
N ILE A 17 33.05 5.71 -5.36
CA ILE A 17 33.24 5.56 -3.90
C ILE A 17 33.23 6.89 -3.13
N TRP A 18 33.72 7.98 -3.72
CA TRP A 18 33.74 9.29 -3.06
C TRP A 18 32.34 9.80 -2.71
N LYS A 19 31.30 9.43 -3.47
CA LYS A 19 29.92 9.78 -3.14
C LYS A 19 29.44 9.08 -1.86
N TYR A 20 29.83 7.83 -1.65
CA TYR A 20 29.55 7.11 -0.40
C TYR A 20 30.32 7.72 0.78
N LEU A 21 31.57 8.14 0.58
CA LEU A 21 32.34 8.83 1.61
C LEU A 21 31.69 10.16 2.02
N LEU A 22 31.12 10.91 1.06
CA LEU A 22 30.35 12.11 1.37
C LEU A 22 29.09 11.80 2.18
N HIS A 23 28.38 10.72 1.85
CA HIS A 23 27.17 10.29 2.58
C HIS A 23 27.43 9.79 4.02
N LEU A 24 28.70 9.73 4.45
CA LEU A 24 29.07 9.52 5.85
C LEU A 24 29.20 10.84 6.64
N LEU A 25 29.13 11.99 5.96
CA LEU A 25 29.17 13.32 6.57
C LEU A 25 27.76 13.80 6.92
N PRO A 26 27.61 14.72 7.89
CA PRO A 26 26.32 15.35 8.17
C PRO A 26 25.91 16.27 7.01
N MET A 27 24.63 16.68 7.04
CA MET A 27 24.02 17.68 6.15
C MET A 27 24.04 17.29 4.66
N GLN A 28 24.10 16.00 4.35
CA GLN A 28 23.97 15.53 2.98
C GLN A 28 22.51 15.41 2.57
N LYS A 29 22.26 15.56 1.27
CA LYS A 29 20.97 15.24 0.67
C LYS A 29 20.66 13.76 0.90
N ILE A 30 19.47 13.49 1.47
CA ILE A 30 18.99 12.12 1.59
C ILE A 30 18.56 11.59 0.23
N SER A 31 18.78 10.30 0.03
CA SER A 31 18.42 9.61 -1.19
C SER A 31 17.01 9.04 -1.08
N LEU A 32 16.09 9.62 -1.85
CA LEU A 32 14.67 9.24 -1.90
C LEU A 32 14.32 8.39 -3.13
N GLU A 33 15.08 8.56 -4.22
CA GLU A 33 14.80 7.89 -5.50
C GLU A 33 15.87 6.88 -5.87
N TYR A 34 16.75 7.16 -6.84
CA TYR A 34 17.79 6.24 -7.36
C TYR A 34 19.21 6.78 -7.08
N GLU A 35 19.37 7.45 -5.95
CA GLU A 35 20.62 8.05 -5.51
C GLU A 35 21.44 7.10 -4.61
N VAL A 36 22.47 7.61 -3.92
CA VAL A 36 23.42 6.83 -3.13
C VAL A 36 22.78 6.29 -1.84
N ALA A 37 23.24 5.17 -1.31
CA ALA A 37 22.70 4.62 -0.07
C ALA A 37 22.71 5.64 1.09
N ASN A 38 21.61 5.71 1.84
CA ASN A 38 21.54 6.48 3.10
C ASN A 38 22.31 5.71 4.20
N ILE A 39 23.52 6.16 4.52
CA ILE A 39 24.46 5.45 5.42
C ILE A 39 24.99 6.30 6.59
N TYR A 40 24.55 7.56 6.70
CA TYR A 40 24.96 8.45 7.79
C TYR A 40 24.42 7.94 9.15
N SER A 41 25.31 7.87 10.15
CA SER A 41 24.98 7.47 11.52
C SER A 41 25.78 8.26 12.57
N GLY A 42 26.13 9.50 12.22
CA GLY A 42 27.00 10.39 13.00
C GLY A 42 28.46 10.30 12.56
N LEU A 43 29.07 11.44 12.27
CA LEU A 43 30.50 11.57 11.95
C LEU A 43 31.35 11.05 13.11
N ILE A 44 30.93 11.32 14.36
CA ILE A 44 31.64 10.78 15.53
C ILE A 44 31.60 9.25 15.55
N SER A 45 30.50 8.60 15.17
CA SER A 45 30.46 7.14 15.14
C SER A 45 31.39 6.58 14.06
N PHE A 46 31.44 7.23 12.90
CA PHE A 46 32.38 6.87 11.83
C PHE A 46 33.84 7.04 12.28
N ILE A 47 34.19 8.17 12.90
CA ILE A 47 35.53 8.42 13.44
C ILE A 47 35.88 7.36 14.50
N LEU A 48 34.97 7.05 15.43
CA LEU A 48 35.19 6.01 16.45
C LEU A 48 35.38 4.63 15.83
N ALA A 49 34.61 4.29 14.79
CA ALA A 49 34.74 3.04 14.06
C ALA A 49 36.09 2.96 13.32
N ILE A 50 36.61 4.07 12.77
CA ILE A 50 37.98 4.11 12.22
C ILE A 50 39.01 3.97 13.35
N LEU A 51 38.82 4.63 14.49
CA LEU A 51 39.76 4.52 15.61
C LEU A 51 39.85 3.08 16.14
N TYR A 52 38.78 2.28 16.02
CA TYR A 52 38.78 0.86 16.35
C TYR A 52 39.95 0.10 15.68
N ILE A 53 40.23 0.31 14.39
CA ILE A 53 41.29 -0.42 13.69
C ILE A 53 42.72 -0.01 14.09
N PHE A 54 42.89 1.20 14.63
CA PHE A 54 44.18 1.72 15.08
C PHE A 54 44.53 1.37 16.52
N GLN A 55 43.61 0.73 17.25
CA GLN A 55 43.89 0.27 18.61
C GLN A 55 44.91 -0.88 18.62
N LYS A 56 45.99 -0.71 19.41
CA LYS A 56 47.10 -1.68 19.51
C LYS A 56 46.67 -3.08 19.97
N ARG A 57 45.56 -3.19 20.70
CA ARG A 57 45.04 -4.47 21.22
C ARG A 57 44.28 -5.30 20.19
N ARG A 58 44.03 -4.76 19.00
CA ARG A 58 43.21 -5.43 17.98
C ARG A 58 44.03 -6.38 17.13
N THR A 59 43.49 -7.58 16.97
CA THR A 59 44.08 -8.63 16.14
C THR A 59 44.02 -8.24 14.67
N ILE A 60 44.94 -8.78 13.85
CA ILE A 60 44.91 -8.56 12.40
C ILE A 60 43.59 -9.06 11.79
N ARG A 61 43.01 -10.12 12.35
CA ARG A 61 41.70 -10.66 11.98
C ARG A 61 40.59 -9.64 12.14
N GLU A 62 40.50 -8.95 13.28
CA GLU A 62 39.47 -7.91 13.51
C GLU A 62 39.59 -6.76 12.49
N LYS A 63 40.82 -6.35 12.17
CA LYS A 63 41.08 -5.30 11.18
C LYS A 63 40.66 -5.73 9.78
N CYS A 64 41.02 -6.96 9.37
CA CYS A 64 40.59 -7.53 8.09
C CYS A 64 39.07 -7.65 8.00
N ILE A 65 38.38 -8.07 9.07
CA ILE A 65 36.91 -8.14 9.11
C ILE A 65 36.30 -6.76 8.91
N PHE A 66 36.80 -5.73 9.60
CA PHE A 66 36.33 -4.36 9.44
C PHE A 66 36.52 -3.84 8.01
N SER A 67 37.73 -3.99 7.45
CA SER A 67 38.03 -3.54 6.09
C SER A 67 37.21 -4.29 5.04
N LEU A 68 37.07 -5.61 5.18
CA LEU A 68 36.25 -6.41 4.27
C LEU A 68 34.78 -6.03 4.36
N PHE A 69 34.26 -5.75 5.56
CA PHE A 69 32.89 -5.29 5.73
C PHE A 69 32.64 -3.95 5.04
N PHE A 70 33.55 -2.98 5.19
CA PHE A 70 33.40 -1.67 4.59
C PHE A 70 33.44 -1.73 3.05
N VAL A 71 34.42 -2.45 2.50
CA VAL A 71 34.55 -2.66 1.05
C VAL A 71 33.38 -3.48 0.50
N GLY A 72 32.99 -4.54 1.21
CA GLY A 72 31.86 -5.39 0.84
C GLY A 72 30.54 -4.64 0.85
N SER A 73 30.31 -3.77 1.83
CA SER A 73 29.12 -2.92 1.89
C SER A 73 29.05 -1.95 0.72
N TYR A 74 30.17 -1.32 0.35
CA TYR A 74 30.23 -0.47 -0.85
C TYR A 74 29.79 -1.23 -2.11
N PHE A 75 30.35 -2.42 -2.36
CA PHE A 75 29.92 -3.22 -3.51
C PHE A 75 28.47 -3.68 -3.38
N SER A 76 28.04 -4.06 -2.18
CA SER A 76 26.67 -4.52 -1.91
C SER A 76 25.60 -3.46 -2.19
N PHE A 77 25.90 -2.17 -2.02
CA PHE A 77 24.97 -1.07 -2.29
C PHE A 77 25.03 -0.58 -3.73
N ASN A 78 26.10 -0.92 -4.45
CA ASN A 78 26.50 -0.19 -5.64
C ASN A 78 26.60 -1.06 -6.90
N LEU A 79 26.62 -2.39 -6.73
CA LEU A 79 26.59 -3.34 -7.84
C LEU A 79 25.15 -3.74 -8.16
N ASN A 80 24.77 -3.55 -9.42
CA ASN A 80 23.44 -3.90 -9.91
C ASN A 80 23.02 -5.36 -9.70
N ILE A 81 23.96 -6.31 -9.83
CA ILE A 81 23.67 -7.73 -9.60
C ILE A 81 23.40 -8.00 -8.11
N LEU A 82 24.19 -7.40 -7.21
CA LEU A 82 23.97 -7.57 -5.77
C LEU A 82 22.68 -6.87 -5.32
N ASP A 83 22.38 -5.71 -5.88
CA ASP A 83 21.13 -5.00 -5.63
C ASP A 83 19.91 -5.84 -6.04
N TYR A 84 19.95 -6.47 -7.23
CA TYR A 84 18.92 -7.40 -7.70
C TYR A 84 18.73 -8.62 -6.77
N LEU A 85 19.83 -9.19 -6.26
CA LEU A 85 19.78 -10.32 -5.32
C LEU A 85 19.19 -9.92 -3.96
N TRP A 86 19.62 -8.79 -3.41
CA TRP A 86 19.12 -8.28 -2.12
C TRP A 86 17.63 -7.98 -2.13
N HIS A 87 17.09 -7.67 -3.31
CA HIS A 87 15.69 -7.37 -3.51
C HIS A 87 14.90 -8.57 -4.07
N GLY A 88 15.35 -9.81 -3.82
CA GLY A 88 14.56 -11.00 -4.12
C GLY A 88 14.37 -11.24 -5.62
N PHE A 89 15.40 -10.97 -6.42
CA PHE A 89 15.40 -11.14 -7.88
C PHE A 89 14.46 -10.18 -8.62
N HIS A 90 14.32 -8.96 -8.10
CA HIS A 90 13.75 -7.83 -8.81
C HIS A 90 14.46 -6.55 -8.39
N PHE A 91 14.39 -5.48 -9.18
CA PHE A 91 14.90 -4.18 -8.73
C PHE A 91 13.91 -3.51 -7.76
N PRO A 92 14.38 -2.75 -6.76
CA PRO A 92 13.49 -1.92 -5.95
C PRO A 92 12.93 -0.76 -6.79
N ASN A 93 11.68 -0.37 -6.51
CA ASN A 93 11.17 0.92 -6.97
C ASN A 93 11.54 1.99 -5.93
N GLN A 94 12.43 2.91 -6.31
CA GLN A 94 13.00 3.93 -5.42
C GLN A 94 13.67 3.36 -4.16
N LEU A 95 14.40 4.22 -3.43
CA LEU A 95 15.12 3.89 -2.20
C LEU A 95 16.05 2.68 -2.39
N PRO A 96 17.11 2.78 -3.23
CA PRO A 96 18.08 1.71 -3.43
C PRO A 96 18.85 1.44 -2.13
N ALA A 97 19.46 0.26 -2.07
CA ALA A 97 20.24 -0.17 -0.92
C ALA A 97 19.44 -0.12 0.40
N ARG A 98 18.19 -0.61 0.40
CA ARG A 98 17.32 -0.70 1.60
C ARG A 98 17.97 -1.41 2.77
N GLN A 99 18.92 -2.30 2.48
CA GLN A 99 19.76 -3.02 3.44
C GLN A 99 20.87 -2.17 4.09
N SER A 100 20.97 -0.87 3.79
CA SER A 100 21.97 0.04 4.38
C SER A 100 21.89 0.15 5.90
N PHE A 101 20.72 -0.14 6.49
CA PHE A 101 20.57 -0.20 7.95
C PHE A 101 21.51 -1.22 8.59
N LEU A 102 21.83 -2.33 7.91
CA LEU A 102 22.79 -3.33 8.40
C LEU A 102 24.19 -2.73 8.53
N PHE A 103 24.59 -1.91 7.55
CA PHE A 103 25.86 -1.17 7.62
C PHE A 103 25.91 -0.24 8.81
N ILE A 104 24.83 0.50 9.07
CA ILE A 104 24.72 1.38 10.23
C ILE A 104 24.88 0.59 11.54
N PHE A 105 24.16 -0.53 11.72
CA PHE A 105 24.26 -1.35 12.93
C PHE A 105 25.67 -1.87 13.19
N VAL A 106 26.34 -2.37 12.14
CA VAL A 106 27.70 -2.89 12.26
C VAL A 106 28.69 -1.76 12.54
N LEU A 107 28.56 -0.61 11.86
CA LEU A 107 29.41 0.56 12.10
C LEU A 107 29.29 1.06 13.54
N LEU A 108 28.06 1.19 14.05
CA LEU A 108 27.78 1.56 15.44
C LEU A 108 28.35 0.53 16.44
N THR A 109 28.34 -0.75 16.10
CA THR A 109 28.95 -1.80 16.94
C THR A 109 30.47 -1.60 17.06
N PHE A 110 31.16 -1.27 15.96
CA PHE A 110 32.59 -0.96 16.00
C PHE A 110 32.87 0.34 16.75
N ALA A 111 32.06 1.38 16.52
CA ALA A 111 32.16 2.64 17.24
C ALA A 111 32.01 2.44 18.77
N TYR A 112 31.02 1.64 19.19
CA TYR A 112 30.80 1.31 20.59
C TYR A 112 31.95 0.50 21.20
N LYS A 113 32.50 -0.47 20.46
CA LYS A 113 33.69 -1.22 20.91
C LYS A 113 34.90 -0.31 21.10
N ALA A 114 35.10 0.66 20.21
CA ALA A 114 36.16 1.65 20.37
C ALA A 114 35.92 2.52 21.61
N TYR A 115 34.70 3.04 21.78
CA TYR A 115 34.30 3.91 22.88
C TYR A 115 34.34 3.24 24.27
N SER A 116 33.91 1.98 24.36
CA SER A 116 33.80 1.22 25.62
C SER A 116 35.15 0.81 26.22
N GLU A 117 36.23 0.86 25.44
CA GLU A 117 37.56 0.46 25.90
C GLU A 117 38.04 1.30 27.10
N LYS A 118 38.53 0.63 28.16
CA LYS A 118 38.90 1.26 29.45
C LYS A 118 40.01 2.32 29.31
N ASN A 119 40.88 2.17 28.32
CA ASN A 119 41.97 3.09 28.00
C ASN A 119 41.69 3.92 26.75
N PHE A 120 40.45 4.40 26.57
CA PHE A 120 40.14 5.40 25.53
C PHE A 120 40.81 6.73 25.90
N ILE A 121 42.13 6.77 25.75
CA ILE A 121 42.96 7.96 25.84
C ILE A 121 43.26 8.29 24.39
N ILE A 122 42.65 9.35 23.87
CA ILE A 122 43.18 10.00 22.68
C ILE A 122 44.55 10.51 23.12
N HIS A 123 45.63 9.83 22.73
CA HIS A 123 46.99 10.34 22.87
C HIS A 123 47.14 11.53 21.90
N LEU A 124 46.44 12.63 22.17
CA LEU A 124 46.99 13.94 21.86
C LEU A 124 48.20 14.03 22.78
N GLN A 125 49.41 13.97 22.21
CA GLN A 125 50.65 14.18 22.97
C GLN A 125 50.64 15.60 23.56
N ALA A 126 49.88 15.82 24.62
CA ALA A 126 50.08 16.95 25.51
C ALA A 126 51.27 16.56 26.37
N LYS A 127 52.43 17.11 26.01
CA LYS A 127 53.63 17.14 26.87
C LYS A 127 53.19 17.34 28.31
N GLU A 128 53.67 16.47 29.19
CA GLU A 128 53.41 16.51 30.61
C GLU A 128 53.72 17.90 31.16
N THR A 129 52.67 18.67 31.44
CA THR A 129 52.77 19.74 32.40
C THR A 129 51.39 20.01 33.00
N TYR A 130 51.35 19.95 34.34
CA TYR A 130 50.41 20.63 35.23
C TYR A 130 49.10 19.96 35.72
N LYS A 131 49.14 19.66 37.03
CA LYS A 131 48.18 19.84 38.14
C LYS A 131 46.72 19.34 38.03
N LYS A 132 46.30 18.66 39.11
CA LYS A 132 44.93 18.30 39.51
C LYS A 132 43.90 19.38 39.11
N LYS A 133 43.20 19.17 38.00
CA LYS A 133 41.95 19.84 37.63
C LYS A 133 40.89 18.76 37.37
N LYS A 134 39.65 19.06 37.78
CA LYS A 134 38.42 18.24 37.60
C LYS A 134 38.57 17.29 36.40
N ARG A 135 38.59 15.97 36.64
CA ARG A 135 38.71 14.96 35.56
C ARG A 135 37.57 15.17 34.57
N PHE A 136 37.85 15.82 33.45
CA PHE A 136 36.93 15.93 32.35
C PHE A 136 36.65 14.52 31.82
N ASN A 137 35.41 14.06 31.91
CA ASN A 137 35.05 12.75 31.41
C ASN A 137 34.89 12.83 29.89
N LEU A 138 36.00 12.62 29.17
CA LEU A 138 36.05 12.69 27.71
C LEU A 138 35.00 11.80 27.04
N LYS A 139 34.66 10.65 27.64
CA LYS A 139 33.61 9.76 27.14
C LYS A 139 32.23 10.42 27.19
N ILE A 140 31.90 11.07 28.30
CA ILE A 140 30.64 11.82 28.42
C ILE A 140 30.61 12.97 27.41
N PHE A 141 31.72 13.70 27.25
CA PHE A 141 31.78 14.78 26.28
C PHE A 141 31.57 14.29 24.84
N ILE A 142 32.26 13.22 24.42
CA ILE A 142 32.07 12.62 23.08
C ILE A 142 30.61 12.20 22.88
N SER A 143 29.97 11.62 23.89
CA SER A 143 28.56 11.25 23.82
C SER A 143 27.64 12.47 23.68
N ILE A 144 27.89 13.55 24.41
CA ILE A 144 27.11 14.79 24.29
C ILE A 144 27.26 15.38 22.88
N VAL A 145 28.49 15.47 22.37
CA VAL A 145 28.74 16.01 21.02
C VAL A 145 28.11 15.10 19.96
N PHE A 146 28.19 13.78 20.11
CA PHE A 146 27.54 12.82 19.20
C PHE A 146 26.01 12.96 19.18
N LEU A 147 25.38 13.07 20.35
CA LEU A 147 23.94 13.28 20.45
C LEU A 147 23.52 14.62 19.85
N PHE A 148 24.31 15.68 20.10
CA PHE A 148 24.07 16.99 19.51
C PHE A 148 24.22 16.98 17.98
N GLU A 149 25.28 16.35 17.47
CA GLU A 149 25.54 16.19 16.04
C GLU A 149 24.37 15.46 15.34
N ILE A 150 23.94 14.33 15.89
CA ILE A 150 22.80 13.57 15.38
C ILE A 150 21.54 14.41 15.43
N LEU A 151 21.25 15.09 16.55
CA LEU A 151 20.07 15.92 16.68
C LEU A 151 20.02 17.01 15.62
N VAL A 152 21.13 17.75 15.44
CA VAL A 152 21.23 18.82 14.45
C VAL A 152 21.07 18.27 13.03
N ASN A 153 21.69 17.13 12.71
CA ASN A 153 21.52 16.48 11.41
C ASN A 153 20.09 15.97 11.17
N SER A 154 19.45 15.40 12.20
CA SER A 154 18.05 14.95 12.15
C SER A 154 17.11 16.11 11.90
N VAL A 155 17.27 17.22 12.63
CA VAL A 155 16.46 18.44 12.42
C VAL A 155 16.64 18.95 10.99
N PHE A 156 17.87 19.13 10.52
CA PHE A 156 18.14 19.56 9.15
C PHE A 156 17.48 18.64 8.13
N THR A 157 17.70 17.34 8.24
CA THR A 157 17.13 16.33 7.32
C THR A 157 15.60 16.42 7.28
N LEU A 158 14.96 16.49 8.45
CA LEU A 158 13.51 16.58 8.57
C LEU A 158 12.95 17.90 8.04
N THR A 159 13.70 18.99 8.13
CA THR A 159 13.27 20.30 7.65
C THR A 159 13.54 20.53 6.17
N ALA A 160 14.63 19.97 5.64
CA ALA A 160 15.11 20.27 4.29
C ALA A 160 14.66 19.25 3.25
N TYR A 161 14.47 17.97 3.64
CA TYR A 161 14.29 16.90 2.66
C TYR A 161 13.10 15.98 2.91
N THR A 162 12.63 15.82 4.15
CA THR A 162 11.38 15.09 4.35
C THR A 162 10.21 16.02 4.10
N TRP A 163 9.27 15.58 3.26
CA TRP A 163 8.02 16.28 3.08
C TRP A 163 7.26 16.26 4.40
N LYS A 164 6.94 17.44 4.94
CA LYS A 164 6.06 17.55 6.09
C LYS A 164 4.65 17.58 5.52
N ALA A 165 3.89 16.53 5.77
CA ALA A 165 2.46 16.60 5.53
C ALA A 165 1.90 17.74 6.39
N ASP A 166 1.24 18.70 5.77
CA ASP A 166 0.56 19.76 6.49
C ASP A 166 -0.74 19.18 7.05
N HIS A 167 -0.85 19.14 8.37
CA HIS A 167 -2.02 18.59 9.04
C HIS A 167 -3.30 19.33 8.65
N ASN A 168 -3.25 20.66 8.56
CA ASN A 168 -4.42 21.47 8.21
C ASN A 168 -4.84 21.22 6.76
N GLN A 169 -3.89 21.08 5.83
CA GLN A 169 -4.23 20.67 4.46
C GLN A 169 -4.83 19.27 4.42
N TYR A 170 -4.30 18.34 5.23
CA TYR A 170 -4.81 16.99 5.27
C TYR A 170 -6.25 16.95 5.79
N THR A 171 -6.56 17.66 6.88
CA THR A 171 -7.89 17.65 7.53
C THR A 171 -8.85 18.72 7.00
N LYS A 172 -8.43 19.55 6.02
CA LYS A 172 -9.19 20.71 5.51
C LYS A 172 -10.66 20.36 5.25
N TYR A 173 -10.89 19.28 4.51
CA TYR A 173 -12.21 18.88 4.04
C TYR A 173 -12.95 17.88 4.94
N GLU A 174 -12.34 17.45 6.05
CA GLU A 174 -12.82 16.30 6.83
C GLU A 174 -14.23 16.51 7.39
N LYS A 175 -14.49 17.68 7.96
CA LYS A 175 -15.80 18.02 8.52
C LYS A 175 -16.92 18.05 7.46
N GLU A 176 -16.66 18.69 6.32
CA GLU A 176 -17.64 18.80 5.23
C GLU A 176 -17.90 17.45 4.56
N LEU A 177 -16.88 16.62 4.41
CA LEU A 177 -17.02 15.27 3.86
C LEU A 177 -17.78 14.33 4.79
N HIS A 178 -17.52 14.39 6.09
CA HIS A 178 -18.35 13.64 7.05
C HIS A 178 -19.80 14.07 6.98
N HIS A 179 -20.07 15.38 6.89
CA HIS A 179 -21.42 15.88 6.69
C HIS A 179 -22.08 15.34 5.41
N PHE A 180 -21.40 15.37 4.26
CA PHE A 180 -21.94 14.81 3.02
C PHE A 180 -22.13 13.30 3.08
N THR A 181 -21.14 12.55 3.57
CA THR A 181 -21.18 11.08 3.60
C THR A 181 -22.20 10.54 4.60
N GLU A 182 -22.48 11.24 5.69
CA GLU A 182 -23.55 10.88 6.63
C GLU A 182 -24.94 11.27 6.11
N LYS A 183 -25.08 12.50 5.59
CA LYS A 183 -26.37 13.02 5.13
C LYS A 183 -26.87 12.32 3.86
N TYR A 184 -25.96 11.95 2.97
CA TYR A 184 -26.23 11.31 1.69
C TYR A 184 -25.70 9.86 1.66
N ALA A 185 -25.67 9.20 2.82
CA ALA A 185 -25.38 7.77 2.91
C ALA A 185 -26.50 6.96 2.22
N PRO A 186 -26.17 5.89 1.48
CA PRO A 186 -27.18 4.94 1.01
C PRO A 186 -27.83 4.25 2.21
N LEU A 187 -29.15 4.01 2.10
CA LEU A 187 -29.87 3.14 3.02
C LEU A 187 -29.51 1.67 2.77
N ASP A 188 -29.88 0.77 3.68
CA ASP A 188 -29.59 -0.68 3.58
C ASP A 188 -30.19 -1.35 2.32
N ASN A 189 -31.15 -0.70 1.67
CA ASN A 189 -31.80 -1.15 0.43
C ASN A 189 -31.39 -0.32 -0.80
N GLU A 190 -30.34 0.49 -0.69
CA GLU A 190 -29.83 1.32 -1.78
C GLU A 190 -28.36 1.04 -2.05
N PHE A 191 -27.92 1.34 -3.26
CA PHE A 191 -26.51 1.40 -3.59
C PHE A 191 -26.25 2.52 -4.58
N TYR A 192 -25.29 3.36 -4.24
CA TYR A 192 -24.68 4.30 -5.16
C TYR A 192 -23.30 4.69 -4.65
N ARG A 193 -22.53 5.31 -5.52
CA ARG A 193 -21.18 5.78 -5.30
C ARG A 193 -21.13 7.29 -5.23
N MET A 194 -20.09 7.75 -4.54
CA MET A 194 -19.69 9.14 -4.46
C MET A 194 -18.26 9.25 -4.97
N GLU A 195 -17.92 10.32 -5.68
CA GLU A 195 -16.56 10.57 -6.14
C GLU A 195 -16.22 12.05 -6.15
N PHE A 196 -14.92 12.38 -6.09
CA PHE A 196 -14.48 13.74 -6.37
C PHE A 196 -14.39 13.96 -7.89
N LEU A 197 -14.68 15.18 -8.34
CA LEU A 197 -14.42 15.61 -9.72
C LEU A 197 -12.91 15.64 -10.02
N GLN A 198 -12.10 15.91 -9.00
CA GLN A 198 -10.65 15.69 -9.00
C GLN A 198 -10.27 14.70 -7.90
N PRO A 199 -10.35 13.39 -8.17
CA PRO A 199 -10.11 12.40 -7.14
C PRO A 199 -8.62 12.25 -6.84
N VAL A 200 -8.33 12.04 -5.55
CA VAL A 200 -7.04 11.59 -5.04
C VAL A 200 -7.18 10.14 -4.58
N HIS A 201 -6.07 9.43 -4.43
CA HIS A 201 -6.09 8.01 -4.09
C HIS A 201 -6.86 7.71 -2.80
N ASN A 202 -7.71 6.68 -2.87
CA ASN A 202 -8.37 6.06 -1.71
C ASN A 202 -9.21 7.02 -0.85
N GLN A 203 -9.77 8.09 -1.45
CA GLN A 203 -10.64 9.01 -0.73
C GLN A 203 -11.89 8.31 -0.17
N GLY A 204 -12.50 7.36 -0.91
CA GLY A 204 -13.62 6.56 -0.40
C GLY A 204 -13.29 5.76 0.85
N LEU A 205 -12.08 5.15 0.90
CA LEU A 205 -11.60 4.46 2.10
C LEU A 205 -11.33 5.42 3.26
N ARG A 206 -10.88 6.64 2.96
CA ARG A 206 -10.56 7.66 3.95
C ARG A 206 -11.82 8.24 4.60
N TYR A 207 -12.83 8.57 3.78
CA TYR A 207 -14.02 9.30 4.22
C TYR A 207 -15.25 8.40 4.41
N GLY A 208 -15.14 7.10 4.09
CA GLY A 208 -16.18 6.12 4.38
C GLY A 208 -17.33 6.09 3.37
N TYR A 209 -17.07 6.31 2.09
CA TYR A 209 -18.06 6.19 1.01
C TYR A 209 -17.66 5.15 -0.04
N ASN A 210 -18.64 4.67 -0.80
CA ASN A 210 -18.42 3.78 -1.93
C ASN A 210 -17.81 4.55 -3.11
N GLY A 211 -16.51 4.39 -3.38
CA GLY A 211 -15.82 4.99 -4.53
C GLY A 211 -15.55 3.99 -5.66
N LEU A 212 -15.04 4.50 -6.79
CA LEU A 212 -14.43 3.77 -7.91
C LEU A 212 -12.91 3.91 -7.92
N GLY A 213 -12.38 5.09 -7.59
CA GLY A 213 -10.94 5.36 -7.54
C GLY A 213 -10.25 4.51 -6.48
N TYR A 214 -9.26 3.73 -6.89
CA TYR A 214 -8.62 2.75 -6.00
C TYR A 214 -7.13 2.60 -6.29
N TYR A 215 -6.33 2.69 -5.22
CA TYR A 215 -4.92 2.30 -5.19
C TYR A 215 -4.75 1.11 -4.25
N SER A 216 -4.24 0.00 -4.78
CA SER A 216 -3.88 -1.18 -3.99
C SER A 216 -2.81 -2.01 -4.67
N SER A 217 -1.81 -2.42 -3.89
CA SER A 217 -0.81 -3.40 -4.34
C SER A 217 -1.39 -4.79 -4.60
N LEU A 218 -2.65 -5.04 -4.23
CA LEU A 218 -3.38 -6.29 -4.47
C LEU A 218 -4.38 -6.17 -5.63
N MET A 219 -4.39 -5.06 -6.39
CA MET A 219 -5.25 -4.91 -7.57
C MET A 219 -4.94 -6.01 -8.59
N SER A 220 -5.98 -6.69 -9.09
CA SER A 220 -5.81 -7.72 -10.12
C SER A 220 -5.42 -7.08 -11.45
N GLY A 221 -4.67 -7.82 -12.27
CA GLY A 221 -4.28 -7.35 -13.61
C GLY A 221 -5.48 -7.11 -14.53
N GLN A 222 -6.56 -7.89 -14.38
CA GLN A 222 -7.80 -7.74 -15.15
C GLN A 222 -8.53 -6.45 -14.77
N CYS A 223 -8.68 -6.18 -13.48
CA CYS A 223 -9.25 -4.93 -12.97
C CYS A 223 -8.46 -3.71 -13.49
N TYR A 224 -7.13 -3.78 -13.43
CA TYR A 224 -6.26 -2.71 -13.90
C TYR A 224 -6.43 -2.44 -15.40
N GLU A 225 -6.36 -3.48 -16.23
CA GLU A 225 -6.52 -3.32 -17.68
C GLU A 225 -7.93 -2.87 -18.05
N PHE A 226 -8.97 -3.31 -17.34
CA PHE A 226 -10.33 -2.84 -17.52
C PHE A 226 -10.45 -1.34 -17.31
N PHE A 227 -10.10 -0.83 -16.12
CA PHE A 227 -10.25 0.59 -15.81
C PHE A 227 -9.40 1.47 -16.74
N LYS A 228 -8.19 1.03 -17.08
CA LYS A 228 -7.37 1.68 -18.11
C LYS A 228 -8.08 1.74 -19.46
N ASN A 229 -8.67 0.62 -19.92
CA ASN A 229 -9.27 0.53 -21.26
C ASN A 229 -10.61 1.27 -21.37
N ILE A 230 -11.33 1.50 -20.26
CA ILE A 230 -12.49 2.39 -20.24
C ILE A 230 -12.09 3.88 -20.10
N GLY A 231 -10.80 4.19 -20.03
CA GLY A 231 -10.27 5.55 -20.02
C GLY A 231 -10.20 6.21 -18.63
N MET A 232 -10.00 5.41 -17.57
CA MET A 232 -9.55 5.94 -16.26
C MET A 232 -8.06 6.28 -16.28
N ASP A 233 -7.67 7.26 -15.49
CA ASP A 233 -6.29 7.72 -15.41
C ASP A 233 -5.43 6.75 -14.58
N ILE A 234 -4.12 6.71 -14.85
CA ILE A 234 -3.17 5.78 -14.23
C ILE A 234 -2.12 6.57 -13.46
N TYR A 235 -2.23 6.51 -12.14
CA TYR A 235 -1.17 7.03 -11.26
C TYR A 235 0.05 6.11 -11.22
N ALA A 236 -0.17 4.82 -10.93
CA ALA A 236 0.85 3.81 -10.84
C ALA A 236 0.42 2.52 -11.56
N LYS A 237 1.26 2.09 -12.50
CA LYS A 237 1.00 0.94 -13.36
C LYS A 237 0.72 -0.33 -12.54
N SER A 238 -0.33 -1.06 -12.90
CA SER A 238 -0.75 -2.34 -12.32
C SER A 238 -1.21 -2.32 -10.86
N VAL A 239 -1.28 -1.15 -10.21
CA VAL A 239 -1.69 -1.05 -8.78
C VAL A 239 -2.71 0.06 -8.52
N SER A 240 -3.05 0.87 -9.52
CA SER A 240 -4.01 1.96 -9.32
C SER A 240 -4.62 2.47 -10.59
N THR A 241 -5.85 2.96 -10.44
CA THR A 241 -6.53 3.82 -11.41
C THR A 241 -7.24 4.95 -10.66
N ASN A 242 -7.15 6.16 -11.20
CA ASN A 242 -7.87 7.32 -10.72
C ASN A 242 -9.19 7.43 -11.49
N TYR A 243 -10.26 7.74 -10.78
CA TYR A 243 -11.54 8.02 -11.40
C TYR A 243 -11.42 9.24 -12.32
N VAL A 244 -12.03 9.16 -13.49
CA VAL A 244 -12.14 10.25 -14.46
C VAL A 244 -13.63 10.46 -14.69
N PRO A 245 -14.18 11.63 -14.33
CA PRO A 245 -15.60 11.91 -14.52
C PRO A 245 -16.02 11.77 -15.98
N ASP A 246 -17.08 11.00 -16.23
CA ASP A 246 -17.68 10.82 -17.54
C ASP A 246 -19.17 10.50 -17.37
N ALA A 247 -20.05 11.19 -18.09
CA ALA A 247 -21.49 11.09 -17.88
C ALA A 247 -22.03 9.65 -18.02
N LEU A 248 -21.53 8.89 -19.00
CA LEU A 248 -21.95 7.51 -19.21
C LEU A 248 -21.39 6.61 -18.11
N LEU A 249 -20.10 6.73 -17.79
CA LEU A 249 -19.47 5.92 -16.76
C LEU A 249 -20.11 6.16 -15.39
N ASN A 250 -20.48 7.42 -15.10
CA ASN A 250 -21.19 7.78 -13.88
C ASN A 250 -22.50 7.02 -13.77
N ASN A 251 -23.22 6.87 -14.88
CA ASN A 251 -24.48 6.15 -14.90
C ASN A 251 -24.27 4.66 -14.63
N ILE A 252 -23.47 3.99 -15.46
CA ILE A 252 -23.31 2.52 -15.43
C ILE A 252 -22.62 2.01 -14.15
N PHE A 253 -21.80 2.84 -13.50
CA PHE A 253 -21.12 2.50 -12.24
C PHE A 253 -21.84 3.01 -10.98
N ALA A 254 -23.09 3.48 -11.13
CA ALA A 254 -23.92 3.97 -10.05
C ALA A 254 -23.31 5.17 -9.28
N VAL A 255 -22.54 6.04 -9.95
CA VAL A 255 -22.02 7.28 -9.36
C VAL A 255 -23.14 8.32 -9.33
N ARG A 256 -23.70 8.51 -8.13
CA ARG A 256 -24.79 9.45 -7.88
C ARG A 256 -24.28 10.81 -7.44
N TYR A 257 -23.26 10.86 -6.60
CA TYR A 257 -22.79 12.12 -6.02
C TYR A 257 -21.37 12.45 -6.47
N LEU A 258 -21.16 13.70 -6.89
CA LEU A 258 -19.84 14.21 -7.27
C LEU A 258 -19.47 15.45 -6.45
N ILE A 259 -18.25 15.47 -5.94
CA ILE A 259 -17.74 16.53 -5.06
C ILE A 259 -16.76 17.41 -5.83
N GLN A 260 -17.01 18.72 -5.84
CA GLN A 260 -16.06 19.73 -6.31
C GLN A 260 -15.32 20.36 -5.13
N ILE A 261 -14.03 20.61 -5.31
CA ILE A 261 -13.28 21.52 -4.44
C ILE A 261 -13.50 22.94 -4.94
N ASN A 262 -14.00 23.83 -4.09
CA ASN A 262 -14.42 25.17 -4.49
C ASN A 262 -13.24 26.05 -4.94
N ASP A 263 -12.07 25.86 -4.32
CA ASP A 263 -10.83 26.61 -4.65
C ASP A 263 -10.16 26.14 -5.96
N ASP A 264 -10.54 24.99 -6.52
CA ASP A 264 -10.01 24.44 -7.77
C ASP A 264 -11.12 23.76 -8.59
N PRO A 265 -12.06 24.55 -9.14
CA PRO A 265 -13.24 24.02 -9.81
C PRO A 265 -12.89 23.36 -11.14
N VAL A 266 -13.60 22.28 -11.46
CA VAL A 266 -13.51 21.57 -12.74
C VAL A 266 -14.70 21.95 -13.60
N ASP A 267 -14.50 21.93 -14.92
CA ASP A 267 -15.61 22.00 -15.84
C ASP A 267 -16.49 20.75 -15.75
N ILE A 268 -17.76 20.97 -15.46
CA ILE A 268 -18.78 19.92 -15.35
C ILE A 268 -19.78 19.98 -16.51
N GLU A 269 -19.55 20.85 -17.50
CA GLU A 269 -20.34 20.89 -18.72
C GLU A 269 -20.29 19.53 -19.42
N GLY A 270 -21.46 18.97 -19.74
CA GLY A 270 -21.59 17.63 -20.31
C GLY A 270 -21.73 16.48 -19.31
N LEU A 271 -21.51 16.69 -18.01
CA LEU A 271 -21.74 15.66 -16.98
C LEU A 271 -23.20 15.55 -16.50
N ASN A 272 -24.06 16.50 -16.90
CA ASN A 272 -25.49 16.56 -16.55
C ASN A 272 -25.78 16.55 -15.04
N LEU A 273 -24.94 17.25 -14.27
CA LEU A 273 -25.01 17.28 -12.82
C LEU A 273 -25.92 18.40 -12.31
N LYS A 274 -26.60 18.16 -11.19
CA LYS A 274 -27.40 19.15 -10.46
C LYS A 274 -26.73 19.49 -9.15
N LYS A 275 -26.43 20.77 -8.92
CA LYS A 275 -25.93 21.22 -7.63
C LYS A 275 -27.00 21.03 -6.56
N ILE A 276 -26.67 20.34 -5.47
CA ILE A 276 -27.62 20.05 -4.38
C ILE A 276 -27.22 20.71 -3.06
N GLU A 277 -25.92 20.91 -2.83
CA GLU A 277 -25.44 21.53 -1.60
C GLU A 277 -24.08 22.19 -1.82
N GLU A 278 -23.85 23.32 -1.16
CA GLU A 278 -22.58 24.06 -1.16
C GLU A 278 -22.20 24.36 0.28
N GLN A 279 -20.97 24.02 0.62
CA GLN A 279 -20.29 24.34 1.86
C GLN A 279 -19.15 25.32 1.56
N ASP A 280 -18.36 25.70 2.56
CA ASP A 280 -17.31 26.70 2.39
C ASP A 280 -16.23 26.20 1.41
N ASP A 281 -15.73 24.97 1.62
CA ASP A 281 -14.63 24.41 0.84
C ASP A 281 -15.08 23.46 -0.29
N LEU A 282 -16.25 22.83 -0.17
CA LEU A 282 -16.75 21.83 -1.10
C LEU A 282 -18.16 22.12 -1.62
N THR A 283 -18.41 21.72 -2.86
CA THR A 283 -19.77 21.68 -3.45
C THR A 283 -20.14 20.26 -3.84
N LEU A 284 -21.35 19.85 -3.48
CA LEU A 284 -21.92 18.55 -3.82
C LEU A 284 -22.90 18.67 -4.99
N TYR A 285 -22.71 17.80 -5.97
CA TYR A 285 -23.57 17.64 -7.12
C TYR A 285 -24.20 16.24 -7.15
N GLU A 286 -25.42 16.15 -7.66
CA GLU A 286 -26.14 14.90 -7.92
C GLU A 286 -26.22 14.65 -9.43
N ASN A 287 -25.84 13.44 -9.84
CA ASN A 287 -26.17 12.85 -11.12
C ASN A 287 -27.58 12.23 -11.04
N PRO A 288 -28.60 12.79 -11.70
CA PRO A 288 -29.96 12.25 -11.65
C PRO A 288 -30.15 10.96 -12.48
N ASN A 289 -29.17 10.60 -13.31
CA ASN A 289 -29.28 9.49 -14.27
C ASN A 289 -28.47 8.25 -13.85
N TYR A 290 -27.99 8.20 -12.60
CA TYR A 290 -27.25 7.06 -12.09
C TYR A 290 -28.07 5.76 -12.16
N PHE A 291 -27.43 4.64 -12.49
CA PHE A 291 -28.10 3.35 -12.56
C PHE A 291 -28.02 2.61 -11.24
N SER A 292 -28.85 1.57 -11.12
CA SER A 292 -28.60 0.51 -10.13
C SER A 292 -27.30 -0.22 -10.42
N ILE A 293 -26.72 -0.85 -9.39
CA ILE A 293 -25.49 -1.65 -9.47
C ILE A 293 -25.57 -2.79 -10.51
N GLY A 294 -26.79 -3.23 -10.84
CA GLY A 294 -27.08 -4.17 -11.90
C GLY A 294 -28.26 -3.72 -12.77
N PHE A 295 -28.17 -3.99 -14.06
CA PHE A 295 -29.22 -3.65 -15.02
C PHE A 295 -29.20 -4.60 -16.23
N SER A 296 -30.26 -4.57 -17.01
CA SER A 296 -30.40 -5.34 -18.24
C SER A 296 -30.81 -4.41 -19.38
N VAL A 297 -30.29 -4.68 -20.58
CA VAL A 297 -30.65 -3.95 -21.80
C VAL A 297 -31.27 -4.95 -22.77
N LYS A 298 -32.48 -4.65 -23.23
CA LYS A 298 -33.23 -5.52 -24.14
C LYS A 298 -32.42 -5.82 -25.41
N GLU A 299 -32.48 -7.06 -25.89
CA GLU A 299 -31.82 -7.55 -27.11
C GLU A 299 -30.28 -7.42 -27.14
N MET A 300 -29.64 -7.05 -26.03
CA MET A 300 -28.18 -6.90 -25.98
C MET A 300 -27.46 -8.16 -25.51
N ASP A 301 -26.42 -8.57 -26.23
CA ASP A 301 -25.50 -9.63 -25.82
C ASP A 301 -24.15 -9.03 -25.42
N PHE A 302 -23.77 -9.21 -24.16
CA PHE A 302 -22.50 -8.74 -23.62
C PHE A 302 -21.35 -9.74 -23.75
N ARG A 303 -21.58 -10.93 -24.35
CA ARG A 303 -20.50 -11.92 -24.52
C ARG A 303 -19.47 -11.45 -25.53
N GLY A 304 -18.20 -11.50 -25.14
CA GLY A 304 -17.08 -11.14 -26.00
C GLY A 304 -16.90 -9.63 -26.21
N THR A 305 -17.68 -8.79 -25.50
CA THR A 305 -17.49 -7.34 -25.53
C THR A 305 -16.19 -6.95 -24.84
N LYS A 306 -15.64 -5.80 -25.27
CA LYS A 306 -14.36 -5.25 -24.82
C LYS A 306 -14.54 -3.98 -24.02
N ALA A 307 -13.75 -3.80 -22.96
CA ALA A 307 -13.78 -2.61 -22.12
C ALA A 307 -13.71 -1.30 -22.94
N SER A 308 -12.86 -1.28 -23.98
CA SER A 308 -12.69 -0.13 -24.88
C SER A 308 -13.95 0.24 -25.67
N GLN A 309 -14.95 -0.64 -25.74
CA GLN A 309 -16.20 -0.40 -26.46
C GLN A 309 -17.27 0.30 -25.59
N ILE A 310 -17.04 0.43 -24.28
CA ILE A 310 -18.04 0.97 -23.34
C ILE A 310 -18.44 2.40 -23.72
N ARG A 311 -17.46 3.30 -23.86
CA ARG A 311 -17.74 4.74 -24.10
C ARG A 311 -18.37 4.99 -25.47
N ASP A 312 -17.83 4.38 -26.52
CA ASP A 312 -18.24 4.67 -27.88
C ASP A 312 -19.46 3.85 -28.32
N GLN A 313 -19.27 2.54 -28.47
CA GLN A 313 -20.27 1.66 -29.09
C GLN A 313 -21.45 1.41 -28.15
N PHE A 314 -21.15 1.03 -26.91
CA PHE A 314 -22.19 0.74 -25.93
C PHE A 314 -22.92 2.02 -25.50
N GLY A 315 -22.21 3.11 -25.22
CA GLY A 315 -22.80 4.40 -24.87
C GLY A 315 -23.85 4.90 -25.88
N GLN A 316 -23.56 4.81 -27.17
CA GLN A 316 -24.51 5.16 -28.22
C GLN A 316 -25.76 4.27 -28.20
N SER A 317 -25.57 2.95 -28.14
CA SER A 317 -26.69 1.99 -28.10
C SER A 317 -27.56 2.11 -26.84
N LEU A 318 -26.93 2.41 -25.70
CA LEU A 318 -27.61 2.56 -24.42
C LEU A 318 -28.48 3.82 -24.39
N ASN A 319 -27.99 4.93 -24.95
CA ASN A 319 -28.79 6.17 -25.05
C ASN A 319 -30.08 5.95 -25.85
N THR A 320 -30.01 5.21 -26.95
CA THR A 320 -31.22 4.82 -27.71
C THR A 320 -32.14 3.93 -26.87
N SER A 321 -31.58 2.94 -26.16
CA SER A 321 -32.34 2.01 -25.32
C SER A 321 -33.03 2.69 -24.13
N LEU A 322 -32.41 3.71 -23.56
CA LEU A 322 -33.02 4.52 -22.49
C LEU A 322 -34.23 5.30 -22.99
N GLN A 323 -34.17 5.85 -24.22
CA GLN A 323 -35.27 6.59 -24.82
C GLN A 323 -36.48 5.69 -25.15
N SER A 324 -36.24 4.42 -25.44
CA SER A 324 -37.28 3.42 -25.71
C SER A 324 -37.76 2.65 -24.47
N ASN A 325 -37.27 2.98 -23.27
CA ASN A 325 -37.53 2.25 -22.01
C ASN A 325 -37.15 0.75 -22.07
N ASP A 326 -36.09 0.42 -22.80
CA ASP A 326 -35.59 -0.95 -22.98
C ASP A 326 -34.56 -1.36 -21.91
N VAL A 327 -34.39 -0.56 -20.85
CA VAL A 327 -33.47 -0.81 -19.75
C VAL A 327 -34.24 -1.19 -18.48
N SER A 328 -33.94 -2.35 -17.92
CA SER A 328 -34.53 -2.84 -16.66
C SER A 328 -33.48 -2.83 -15.56
N PHE A 329 -33.77 -2.17 -14.44
CA PHE A 329 -32.84 -2.03 -13.32
C PHE A 329 -33.08 -3.09 -12.24
N LEU A 330 -32.00 -3.56 -11.60
CA LEU A 330 -32.09 -4.37 -10.39
C LEU A 330 -32.53 -3.49 -9.23
N MET A 331 -33.72 -3.72 -8.71
CA MET A 331 -34.22 -2.99 -7.54
C MET A 331 -33.67 -3.65 -6.27
N ILE A 332 -32.79 -2.95 -5.55
CA ILE A 332 -32.11 -3.50 -4.37
C ILE A 332 -33.11 -3.55 -3.20
N ASP A 333 -33.17 -4.71 -2.55
CA ASP A 333 -33.91 -4.91 -1.29
C ASP A 333 -32.95 -4.95 -0.10
N GLU A 334 -31.71 -5.42 -0.31
CA GLU A 334 -30.67 -5.54 0.72
C GLU A 334 -29.29 -5.37 0.08
N PHE A 335 -28.46 -4.53 0.69
CA PHE A 335 -27.05 -4.37 0.38
C PHE A 335 -26.20 -4.61 1.62
N ALA A 336 -25.23 -5.51 1.51
CA ALA A 336 -24.23 -5.77 2.53
C ALA A 336 -22.87 -6.10 1.87
N PRO A 337 -21.75 -6.04 2.62
CA PRO A 337 -20.42 -6.22 2.04
C PRO A 337 -20.19 -7.56 1.32
N ASP A 338 -20.92 -8.62 1.71
CA ASP A 338 -20.79 -9.97 1.16
C ASP A 338 -22.00 -10.40 0.30
N ARG A 339 -23.04 -9.57 0.19
CA ARG A 339 -24.28 -9.92 -0.51
C ARG A 339 -25.07 -8.73 -1.01
N ILE A 340 -25.73 -8.90 -2.14
CA ILE A 340 -26.68 -7.92 -2.70
C ILE A 340 -27.91 -8.70 -3.14
N ARG A 341 -29.07 -8.36 -2.57
CA ARG A 341 -30.36 -8.96 -2.93
C ARG A 341 -31.23 -7.91 -3.57
N GLY A 342 -31.93 -8.30 -4.63
CA GLY A 342 -32.87 -7.41 -5.29
C GLY A 342 -33.81 -8.15 -6.23
N LYS A 343 -34.67 -7.38 -6.89
CA LYS A 343 -35.67 -7.87 -7.84
C LYS A 343 -35.41 -7.30 -9.22
N LEU A 344 -35.51 -8.15 -10.24
CA LEU A 344 -35.39 -7.77 -11.63
C LEU A 344 -36.61 -8.30 -12.39
N SER A 345 -37.28 -7.45 -13.15
CA SER A 345 -38.40 -7.84 -14.01
C SER A 345 -38.01 -7.66 -15.47
N LEU A 346 -38.20 -8.70 -16.28
CA LEU A 346 -37.82 -8.73 -17.68
C LEU A 346 -39.00 -9.19 -18.55
N ASP A 347 -39.28 -8.46 -19.62
CA ASP A 347 -40.34 -8.79 -20.58
C ASP A 347 -39.92 -9.91 -21.56
N GLN A 348 -38.62 -10.15 -21.69
CA GLN A 348 -38.03 -11.19 -22.54
C GLN A 348 -36.74 -11.72 -21.92
N ASP A 349 -36.26 -12.85 -22.44
CA ASP A 349 -34.93 -13.36 -22.13
C ASP A 349 -33.88 -12.27 -22.42
N SER A 350 -33.03 -11.99 -21.43
CA SER A 350 -32.04 -10.92 -21.50
C SER A 350 -30.81 -11.27 -20.65
N GLN A 351 -29.91 -10.30 -20.48
CA GLN A 351 -28.69 -10.46 -19.68
C GLN A 351 -28.65 -9.40 -18.58
N LEU A 352 -28.36 -9.84 -17.35
CA LEU A 352 -27.99 -8.95 -16.26
C LEU A 352 -26.51 -8.59 -16.44
N LEU A 353 -26.22 -7.31 -16.54
CA LEU A 353 -24.89 -6.73 -16.43
C LEU A 353 -24.76 -6.05 -15.06
N THR A 354 -23.61 -6.20 -14.41
CA THR A 354 -23.33 -5.53 -13.13
C THR A 354 -22.10 -4.66 -13.23
N SER A 355 -22.02 -3.65 -12.37
CA SER A 355 -20.81 -2.83 -12.16
C SER A 355 -19.78 -3.51 -11.24
N ILE A 356 -19.95 -4.80 -10.96
CA ILE A 356 -19.04 -5.62 -10.14
C ILE A 356 -18.06 -6.33 -11.06
N GLY A 357 -16.78 -6.37 -10.66
CA GLY A 357 -15.76 -7.16 -11.33
C GLY A 357 -16.00 -8.67 -11.18
N SER A 358 -15.86 -9.41 -12.27
CA SER A 358 -15.91 -10.87 -12.34
C SER A 358 -14.64 -11.48 -11.74
N GLU A 359 -14.50 -11.34 -10.43
CA GLU A 359 -13.42 -11.92 -9.64
C GLU A 359 -13.86 -13.26 -9.02
N GLU A 360 -12.88 -14.12 -8.69
CA GLU A 360 -13.16 -15.35 -7.96
C GLU A 360 -13.88 -15.07 -6.64
N GLY A 361 -14.90 -15.88 -6.33
CA GLY A 361 -15.70 -15.76 -5.12
C GLY A 361 -17.10 -15.17 -5.33
N TRP A 362 -17.33 -14.46 -6.44
CA TRP A 362 -18.67 -13.97 -6.79
C TRP A 362 -19.55 -15.07 -7.39
N LYS A 363 -20.83 -15.07 -6.99
CA LYS A 363 -21.89 -15.90 -7.56
C LYS A 363 -23.15 -15.09 -7.77
N ILE A 364 -23.93 -15.45 -8.79
CA ILE A 364 -25.28 -14.94 -9.01
C ILE A 364 -26.25 -16.12 -8.86
N ILE A 365 -27.27 -15.90 -8.03
CA ILE A 365 -28.37 -16.83 -7.76
C ILE A 365 -29.65 -16.16 -8.26
N VAL A 366 -30.43 -16.89 -9.03
CA VAL A 366 -31.73 -16.46 -9.58
C VAL A 366 -32.79 -17.40 -9.06
N ASP A 367 -33.78 -16.86 -8.32
CA ASP A 367 -34.87 -17.60 -7.70
C ASP A 367 -34.40 -18.82 -6.88
N GLY A 368 -33.27 -18.65 -6.16
CA GLY A 368 -32.67 -19.69 -5.32
C GLY A 368 -31.80 -20.71 -6.08
N THR A 369 -31.58 -20.55 -7.38
CA THR A 369 -30.73 -21.42 -8.21
C THR A 369 -29.48 -20.71 -8.72
N ASP A 370 -28.33 -21.36 -8.62
CA ASP A 370 -27.06 -20.85 -9.18
C ASP A 370 -27.18 -20.74 -10.71
N VAL A 371 -26.77 -19.59 -11.26
CA VAL A 371 -26.71 -19.38 -12.72
C VAL A 371 -25.27 -19.29 -13.22
N ASN A 372 -25.06 -19.75 -14.46
CA ASN A 372 -23.77 -19.62 -15.12
C ASN A 372 -23.50 -18.14 -15.45
N THR A 373 -22.49 -17.59 -14.79
CA THR A 373 -22.00 -16.23 -15.04
C THR A 373 -21.01 -16.22 -16.21
N PHE A 374 -20.79 -15.04 -16.78
CA PHE A 374 -19.77 -14.81 -17.79
C PHE A 374 -19.20 -13.40 -17.65
N ILE A 375 -18.07 -13.17 -18.31
CA ILE A 375 -17.37 -11.89 -18.30
C ILE A 375 -17.91 -11.01 -19.43
N ALA A 376 -18.37 -9.82 -19.09
CA ALA A 376 -18.72 -8.74 -20.00
C ALA A 376 -17.65 -7.66 -19.98
N PHE A 377 -17.38 -7.01 -21.12
CA PHE A 377 -16.44 -5.90 -21.24
C PHE A 377 -15.07 -6.20 -20.61
N ASP A 378 -14.53 -7.40 -20.87
CA ASP A 378 -13.28 -7.95 -20.33
C ASP A 378 -13.18 -8.15 -18.80
N TYR A 379 -14.10 -7.61 -17.98
CA TYR A 379 -13.98 -7.71 -16.52
C TYR A 379 -15.30 -7.72 -15.74
N LEU A 380 -16.39 -7.16 -16.24
CA LEU A 380 -17.64 -7.05 -15.49
C LEU A 380 -18.38 -8.39 -15.38
N LEU A 381 -19.02 -8.62 -14.24
CA LEU A 381 -19.81 -9.81 -13.97
C LEU A 381 -21.20 -9.70 -14.62
N ALA A 382 -21.57 -10.71 -15.40
CA ALA A 382 -22.86 -10.78 -16.06
C ALA A 382 -23.47 -12.19 -16.01
N ALA A 383 -24.78 -12.30 -16.20
CA ALA A 383 -25.51 -13.58 -16.25
C ALA A 383 -26.73 -13.51 -17.19
N PRO A 384 -27.08 -14.61 -17.89
CA PRO A 384 -28.32 -14.69 -18.65
C PRO A 384 -29.52 -14.87 -17.70
N ILE A 385 -30.58 -14.12 -17.91
CA ILE A 385 -31.82 -14.17 -17.12
C ILE A 385 -33.00 -14.41 -18.06
N LYS A 386 -33.92 -15.29 -17.65
CA LYS A 386 -35.13 -15.56 -18.42
C LYS A 386 -36.14 -14.44 -18.30
N ALA A 387 -37.11 -14.40 -19.21
CA ALA A 387 -38.28 -13.54 -19.09
C ALA A 387 -39.03 -13.86 -17.79
N GLY A 388 -39.46 -12.82 -17.07
CA GLY A 388 -40.22 -12.97 -15.83
C GLY A 388 -39.80 -12.01 -14.72
N LYS A 389 -40.38 -12.21 -13.55
CA LYS A 389 -40.02 -11.50 -12.31
C LYS A 389 -39.12 -12.42 -11.51
N HIS A 390 -37.91 -11.95 -11.24
CA HIS A 390 -36.88 -12.74 -10.61
C HIS A 390 -36.38 -12.08 -9.34
N GLU A 391 -36.09 -12.92 -8.35
CA GLU A 391 -35.24 -12.56 -7.23
C GLU A 391 -33.78 -12.85 -7.59
N ILE A 392 -32.95 -11.81 -7.52
CA ILE A 392 -31.53 -11.88 -7.83
C ILE A 392 -30.76 -11.72 -6.53
N LEU A 393 -29.85 -12.66 -6.28
CA LEU A 393 -28.94 -12.63 -5.14
C LEU A 393 -27.51 -12.76 -5.63
N LEU A 394 -26.72 -11.72 -5.43
CA LEU A 394 -25.28 -11.72 -5.65
C LEU A 394 -24.59 -12.00 -4.32
N ILE A 395 -23.70 -12.98 -4.27
CA ILE A 395 -22.96 -13.35 -3.05
C ILE A 395 -21.47 -13.36 -3.35
N TYR A 396 -20.68 -12.82 -2.43
CA TYR A 396 -19.24 -12.92 -2.44
C TYR A 396 -18.74 -13.82 -1.30
N GLU A 397 -17.95 -14.84 -1.67
CA GLU A 397 -17.21 -15.65 -0.72
C GLU A 397 -15.71 -15.51 -0.98
N THR A 398 -14.95 -15.07 0.03
CA THR A 398 -13.49 -14.89 -0.11
C THR A 398 -12.81 -16.19 -0.54
N PRO A 399 -12.11 -16.22 -1.68
CA PRO A 399 -11.38 -17.39 -2.13
C PRO A 399 -10.40 -17.89 -1.08
N GLY A 400 -10.37 -19.21 -0.85
CA GLY A 400 -9.48 -19.83 0.13
C GLY A 400 -9.87 -19.65 1.60
N LYS A 401 -11.00 -19.00 1.92
CA LYS A 401 -11.50 -18.85 3.31
C LYS A 401 -11.61 -20.17 4.06
N SER A 402 -12.13 -21.21 3.39
CA SER A 402 -12.26 -22.56 3.95
C SER A 402 -10.90 -23.19 4.26
N LEU A 403 -9.97 -23.15 3.30
CA LEU A 403 -8.59 -23.65 3.47
C LEU A 403 -7.84 -22.89 4.57
N GLY A 404 -7.93 -21.56 4.58
CA GLY A 404 -7.33 -20.72 5.62
C GLY A 404 -7.86 -21.06 7.01
N SER A 405 -9.18 -21.23 7.13
CA SER A 405 -9.81 -21.64 8.39
C SER A 405 -9.31 -23.01 8.86
N LEU A 406 -9.17 -23.98 7.95
CA LEU A 406 -8.62 -25.31 8.27
C LEU A 406 -7.17 -25.23 8.77
N ILE A 407 -6.32 -24.45 8.11
CA ILE A 407 -4.91 -24.26 8.51
C ILE A 407 -4.83 -23.60 9.88
N THR A 408 -5.64 -22.57 10.13
CA THR A 408 -5.68 -21.88 11.43
C THR A 408 -6.13 -22.83 12.54
N CYS A 409 -7.24 -23.55 12.36
CA CYS A 409 -7.71 -24.53 13.33
C CYS A 409 -6.67 -25.63 13.59
N GLY A 410 -6.04 -26.15 12.53
CA GLY A 410 -4.96 -27.13 12.65
C GLY A 410 -3.76 -26.60 13.44
N SER A 411 -3.35 -25.35 13.18
CA SER A 411 -2.24 -24.71 13.87
C SER A 411 -2.53 -24.49 15.36
N ILE A 412 -3.77 -24.12 15.70
CA ILE A 412 -4.24 -23.99 17.09
C ILE A 412 -4.19 -25.35 17.80
N ILE A 413 -4.67 -26.42 17.15
CA ILE A 413 -4.62 -27.78 17.71
C ILE A 413 -3.17 -28.20 17.96
N LEU A 414 -2.27 -27.98 16.99
CA LEU A 414 -0.85 -28.29 17.13
C LEU A 414 -0.20 -27.51 18.28
N LEU A 415 -0.56 -26.22 18.45
CA LEU A 415 -0.09 -25.41 19.57
C LEU A 415 -0.55 -25.99 20.91
N PHE A 416 -1.83 -26.41 21.02
CA PHE A 416 -2.34 -27.03 22.25
C PHE A 416 -1.68 -28.39 22.53
N ILE A 417 -1.44 -29.20 21.51
CA ILE A 417 -0.68 -30.45 21.64
C ILE A 417 0.72 -30.16 22.15
N TRP A 418 1.41 -29.16 21.58
CA TRP A 418 2.75 -28.77 22.00
C TRP A 418 2.78 -28.29 23.46
N LEU A 419 1.84 -27.41 23.86
CA LEU A 419 1.71 -26.94 25.25
C LEU A 419 1.43 -28.10 26.22
N TRP A 420 0.60 -29.06 25.82
CA TRP A 420 0.30 -30.23 26.63
C TRP A 420 1.52 -31.14 26.80
N VAL A 421 2.26 -31.42 25.72
CA VAL A 421 3.50 -32.20 25.76
C VAL A 421 4.55 -31.51 26.62
N ASP A 422 4.74 -30.19 26.46
CA ASP A 422 5.70 -29.42 27.25
C ASP A 422 5.34 -29.45 28.75
N ARG A 423 4.06 -29.28 29.09
CA ARG A 423 3.58 -29.41 30.47
C ARG A 423 3.84 -30.81 31.04
N CYS A 424 3.62 -31.87 30.25
CA CYS A 424 3.91 -33.24 30.67
C CYS A 424 5.41 -33.47 30.89
N LYS A 425 6.28 -32.95 30.00
CA LYS A 425 7.74 -33.00 30.18
C LYS A 425 8.19 -32.27 31.44
N ARG A 426 7.69 -31.05 31.69
CA ARG A 426 8.01 -30.30 32.92
C ARG A 426 7.58 -31.06 34.18
N ARG A 427 6.39 -31.67 34.18
CA ARG A 427 5.90 -32.52 35.28
C ARG A 427 6.79 -33.75 35.50
N TYR A 428 7.16 -34.45 34.43
CA TYR A 428 8.06 -35.60 34.49
C TYR A 428 9.42 -35.23 35.07
N ASN A 429 10.04 -34.15 34.56
CA ASN A 429 11.33 -33.67 35.04
C ASN A 429 11.27 -33.26 36.52
N ALA A 430 10.21 -32.56 36.96
CA ALA A 430 10.03 -32.18 38.36
C ALA A 430 9.95 -33.40 39.30
N VAL A 431 9.26 -34.47 38.89
CA VAL A 431 9.16 -35.71 39.69
C VAL A 431 10.50 -36.44 39.77
N HIS A 432 11.27 -36.47 38.69
CA HIS A 432 12.58 -37.14 38.65
C HIS A 432 13.71 -36.36 39.33
N GLU A 433 13.70 -35.02 39.31
CA GLU A 433 14.64 -34.22 40.13
C GLU A 433 14.39 -34.44 41.64
N ILE A 434 13.13 -34.50 42.07
CA ILE A 434 12.78 -34.77 43.48
C ILE A 434 13.19 -36.20 43.90
N GLY A 435 13.11 -37.17 42.97
CA GLY A 435 13.57 -38.55 43.21
C GLY A 435 15.08 -38.69 43.34
N PHE A 436 15.86 -37.83 42.67
CA PHE A 436 17.33 -37.84 42.74
C PHE A 436 17.85 -37.17 44.02
N VAL A 437 17.15 -36.15 44.53
CA VAL A 437 17.50 -35.47 45.80
C VAL A 437 17.18 -36.34 47.03
N ARG A 438 16.22 -37.28 46.95
CA ARG A 438 15.92 -38.21 48.05
C ARG A 438 16.80 -39.47 48.10
N ARG A 439 17.66 -39.69 47.10
CA ARG A 439 18.56 -40.87 47.02
C ARG A 439 20.05 -40.55 47.26
N LYS A 440 20.38 -39.28 47.51
CA LYS A 440 21.64 -38.87 48.13
C LYS A 440 21.38 -38.55 49.59
#